data_AF-A0A814VPF7-F1
#
_entry.id   AF-A0A814VPF7-F1
#
_cell.length_a   1.000
_cell.length_b   1.000
_cell.length_c   1.000
_cell.angle_alpha   90.00
_cell.angle_beta   90.00
_cell.angle_gamma   90.00
#
_symmetry.space_group_name_H-M   'P 1'
#
loop_
_entity.id
_entity.type
_entity.pdbx_description
1 polymer ?
#
loop_
_entity_poly.entity_id
_entity_poly.type
_entity_poly.pdbx_seq_one_letter_code
_entity_poly.pdbx_strand_id
1 'polypeptide(L)'
;MIRNKWTLNDYITYLLLTLVFLSSWTDINGIFAELPQIVLTQPEHWKLGAYLALITNFGNIAPASLVLIKCLYKKHTFNPIPINYIIIIIGMLSCLLLVFFWQYTTIIRNQKYSTALLILAFFLSLLDCTSSVSFAEYIQKFRKEFISALFLGESLTSIIPSLLAIVQGNGQLHCIPSINGTNITGIVYKTARFSVSIYFLCLFFLLTISLISFVLLQWTQVARTTRQNVSKMSFKLTENDIETINTLIEQKTISSETFHLTKTSYLILLFGCAYTSSILFGILLSISTYVLMPYGHQIFYFGTILSPWMLTLTWIFGIIKPVISKLRSPSQADKIKCNILILIICPTLYVLLGYLRLIIANYVRNYSSNGMFWYGVNVQLGALIGSIIIYHLIETFSLLYQTIPCEQIIC
;
A
#
# COMPACT_ATOMS: atom_id res chain seq x y z
N MET A 1 -28.99 28.85 -4.18
CA MET A 1 -27.94 27.84 -4.37
C MET A 1 -26.68 28.53 -4.89
N ILE A 2 -25.85 29.11 -4.01
CA ILE A 2 -24.64 29.84 -4.42
C ILE A 2 -23.58 28.78 -4.73
N ARG A 3 -23.33 28.55 -6.03
CA ARG A 3 -22.24 27.70 -6.49
C ARG A 3 -20.94 28.42 -6.14
N ASN A 4 -20.28 28.04 -5.04
CA ASN A 4 -18.96 28.56 -4.69
C ASN A 4 -18.00 28.28 -5.86
N LYS A 5 -17.73 29.29 -6.68
CA LYS A 5 -16.69 29.23 -7.71
C LYS A 5 -15.35 29.19 -6.98
N TRP A 6 -14.58 28.14 -7.26
CA TRP A 6 -13.21 28.04 -6.79
C TRP A 6 -12.36 29.12 -7.45
N THR A 7 -11.50 29.75 -6.67
CA THR A 7 -10.48 30.68 -7.18
C THR A 7 -9.31 29.91 -7.78
N LEU A 8 -8.46 30.57 -8.58
CA LEU A 8 -7.24 29.95 -9.12
C LEU A 8 -6.34 29.40 -7.98
N ASN A 9 -6.21 30.14 -6.88
CA ASN A 9 -5.44 29.72 -5.71
C ASN A 9 -6.02 28.47 -5.03
N ASP A 10 -7.34 28.28 -5.09
CA ASP A 10 -7.99 27.06 -4.58
C ASP A 10 -7.59 25.85 -5.45
N TYR A 11 -7.65 25.98 -6.78
CA TYR A 11 -7.21 24.91 -7.68
C TYR A 11 -5.72 24.59 -7.53
N ILE A 12 -4.86 25.60 -7.41
CA ILE A 12 -3.42 25.41 -7.18
C ILE A 12 -3.17 24.73 -5.83
N THR A 13 -3.84 25.18 -4.77
CA THR A 13 -3.72 24.53 -3.44
C THR A 13 -4.12 23.06 -3.51
N TYR A 14 -5.22 22.75 -4.22
CA TYR A 14 -5.69 21.38 -4.38
C TYR A 14 -4.66 20.50 -5.07
N LEU A 15 -4.11 20.98 -6.20
CA LEU A 15 -3.07 20.28 -6.94
C LEU A 15 -1.82 20.07 -6.08
N LEU A 16 -1.33 21.10 -5.40
CA LEU A 16 -0.16 20.99 -4.53
C LEU A 16 -0.40 20.01 -3.38
N LEU A 17 -1.60 20.01 -2.77
CA LEU A 17 -1.96 19.03 -1.74
C LEU A 17 -1.95 17.61 -2.29
N THR A 18 -2.57 17.38 -3.45
CA THR A 18 -2.52 16.07 -4.11
C THR A 18 -1.08 15.62 -4.39
N LEU A 19 -0.22 16.52 -4.88
CA LEU A 19 1.18 16.22 -5.14
C LEU A 19 1.98 15.97 -3.85
N VAL A 20 1.64 16.61 -2.73
CA VAL A 20 2.23 16.26 -1.42
C VAL A 20 1.80 14.87 -1.00
N PHE A 21 0.50 14.57 -1.06
CA PHE A 21 -0.02 13.28 -0.62
C PHE A 21 0.38 12.11 -1.53
N LEU A 22 0.82 12.39 -2.75
CA LEU A 22 1.48 11.41 -3.61
C LEU A 22 2.70 10.76 -2.92
N SER A 23 3.42 11.46 -2.04
CA SER A 23 4.61 10.88 -1.39
C SER A 23 4.29 9.91 -0.25
N SER A 24 3.03 9.52 -0.04
CA SER A 24 2.66 8.75 1.15
C SER A 24 3.07 7.29 1.09
N TRP A 25 3.00 6.68 -0.10
CA TRP A 25 3.27 5.25 -0.35
C TRP A 25 3.90 5.00 -1.74
N THR A 26 4.26 6.05 -2.49
CA THR A 26 4.72 5.94 -3.89
C THR A 26 5.98 5.10 -4.03
N ASP A 27 6.86 5.19 -3.05
CA ASP A 27 8.12 4.46 -2.93
C ASP A 27 7.90 2.97 -2.66
N ILE A 28 7.18 2.57 -1.59
CA ILE A 28 6.92 1.15 -1.31
C ILE A 28 6.06 0.52 -2.41
N ASN A 29 4.99 1.20 -2.85
CA ASN A 29 4.22 0.73 -4.00
C ASN A 29 5.09 0.62 -5.26
N GLY A 30 6.06 1.52 -5.41
CA GLY A 30 7.06 1.48 -6.47
C GLY A 30 7.98 0.26 -6.38
N ILE A 31 8.49 -0.08 -5.18
CA ILE A 31 9.29 -1.30 -4.97
C ILE A 31 8.49 -2.55 -5.32
N PHE A 32 7.22 -2.62 -4.90
CA PHE A 32 6.37 -3.75 -5.24
C PHE A 32 6.06 -3.81 -6.73
N ALA A 33 5.77 -2.69 -7.39
CA ALA A 33 5.59 -2.64 -8.84
C ALA A 33 6.84 -3.12 -9.62
N GLU A 34 8.03 -2.90 -9.06
CA GLU A 34 9.31 -3.30 -9.65
C GLU A 34 9.80 -4.68 -9.20
N LEU A 35 9.10 -5.31 -8.25
CA LEU A 35 9.39 -6.66 -7.77
C LEU A 35 9.57 -7.70 -8.90
N PRO A 36 8.77 -7.69 -10.00
CA PRO A 36 8.99 -8.59 -11.14
C PRO A 36 10.34 -8.48 -11.83
N GLN A 37 11.03 -7.34 -11.73
CA GLN A 37 12.39 -7.16 -12.23
C GLN A 37 13.42 -7.53 -11.17
N ILE A 38 13.23 -7.02 -9.95
CA ILE A 38 14.20 -7.16 -8.86
C ILE A 38 14.37 -8.63 -8.45
N VAL A 39 13.26 -9.39 -8.38
CA VAL A 39 13.25 -10.81 -7.97
C VAL A 39 14.17 -11.69 -8.83
N LEU A 40 14.38 -11.32 -10.09
CA LEU A 40 15.17 -12.11 -11.04
C LEU A 40 16.67 -12.05 -10.72
N THR A 41 17.11 -10.97 -10.07
CA THR A 41 18.53 -10.68 -9.85
C THR A 41 18.95 -10.78 -8.38
N GLN A 42 18.02 -10.60 -7.44
CA GLN A 42 18.33 -10.61 -6.02
C GLN A 42 18.48 -12.04 -5.46
N PRO A 43 19.34 -12.24 -4.45
CA PRO A 43 19.69 -13.56 -3.94
C PRO A 43 18.52 -14.27 -3.24
N GLU A 44 17.54 -13.53 -2.72
CA GLU A 44 16.36 -14.09 -2.08
C GLU A 44 15.38 -14.76 -3.06
N HIS A 45 15.49 -14.45 -4.35
CA HIS A 45 14.57 -14.92 -5.39
C HIS A 45 13.10 -14.80 -4.94
N TRP A 46 12.33 -15.90 -4.97
CA TRP A 46 10.90 -15.86 -4.67
C TRP A 46 10.57 -15.48 -3.22
N LYS A 47 11.54 -15.62 -2.30
CA LYS A 47 11.39 -15.19 -0.90
C LYS A 47 11.34 -13.66 -0.76
N LEU A 48 11.86 -12.92 -1.74
CA LEU A 48 11.99 -11.46 -1.67
C LEU A 48 10.64 -10.77 -1.42
N GLY A 49 9.57 -11.23 -2.07
CA GLY A 49 8.22 -10.67 -1.87
C GLY A 49 7.75 -10.79 -0.42
N ALA A 50 7.97 -11.95 0.21
CA ALA A 50 7.65 -12.16 1.62
C ALA A 50 8.49 -11.31 2.57
N TYR A 51 9.77 -11.12 2.26
CA TYR A 51 10.68 -10.30 3.07
C TYR A 51 10.26 -8.82 3.02
N LEU A 52 9.96 -8.30 1.82
CA LEU A 52 9.49 -6.92 1.65
C LEU A 52 8.13 -6.70 2.31
N ALA A 53 7.20 -7.66 2.21
CA ALA A 53 5.91 -7.58 2.89
C ALA A 53 6.05 -7.56 4.42
N LEU A 54 6.91 -8.41 4.98
CA LEU A 54 7.20 -8.42 6.41
C LEU A 54 7.82 -7.09 6.88
N ILE A 55 8.82 -6.59 6.14
CA ILE A 55 9.47 -5.30 6.42
C ILE A 55 8.47 -4.13 6.38
N THR A 56 7.57 -4.14 5.39
CA THR A 56 6.50 -3.14 5.26
C THR A 56 5.62 -3.13 6.50
N ASN A 57 5.23 -4.31 6.98
CA ASN A 57 4.41 -4.44 8.18
C ASN A 57 5.14 -4.04 9.48
N PHE A 58 6.46 -4.22 9.56
CA PHE A 58 7.27 -3.67 10.66
C PHE A 58 7.35 -2.14 10.64
N GLY A 59 7.12 -1.49 9.50
CA GLY A 59 6.97 -0.03 9.40
C GLY A 59 5.92 0.56 10.34
N ASN A 60 4.91 -0.24 10.71
CA ASN A 60 3.86 0.15 11.66
C ASN A 60 4.36 0.48 13.07
N ILE A 61 5.61 0.15 13.40
CA ILE A 61 6.27 0.61 14.63
C ILE A 61 6.25 2.15 14.73
N ALA A 62 6.39 2.85 13.61
CA ALA A 62 6.44 4.31 13.62
C ALA A 62 5.11 4.97 14.04
N PRO A 63 3.94 4.70 13.43
CA PRO A 63 2.68 5.24 13.92
C PRO A 63 2.33 4.76 15.33
N ALA A 64 2.69 3.52 15.71
CA ALA A 64 2.52 3.04 17.08
C ALA A 64 3.32 3.87 18.09
N SER A 65 4.56 4.25 17.73
CA SER A 65 5.40 5.12 18.56
C SER A 65 4.79 6.52 18.73
N LEU A 66 4.26 7.12 17.66
CA LEU A 66 3.60 8.43 17.73
C LEU A 66 2.37 8.41 18.64
N VAL A 67 1.56 7.36 18.56
CA VAL A 67 0.42 7.14 19.44
C VAL A 67 0.88 7.01 20.90
N LEU A 68 1.91 6.20 21.15
CA LEU A 68 2.43 6.00 22.50
C LEU A 68 2.93 7.33 23.10
N ILE A 69 3.67 8.13 22.34
CA ILE A 69 4.12 9.45 22.78
C ILE A 69 2.91 10.35 23.06
N LYS A 70 1.88 10.35 22.20
CA LYS A 70 0.63 11.11 22.45
C LYS A 70 -0.08 10.69 23.74
N CYS A 71 -0.11 9.40 24.03
CA CYS A 71 -0.70 8.85 25.25
C CYS A 71 0.09 9.23 26.51
N LEU A 72 1.42 9.19 26.43
CA LEU A 72 2.31 9.54 27.54
C LEU A 72 2.34 11.06 27.81
N TYR A 73 2.26 11.87 26.75
CA TYR A 73 2.37 13.33 26.82
C TYR A 73 1.05 14.02 26.46
N LYS A 74 -0.03 13.72 27.22
CA LYS A 74 -1.44 14.17 27.08
C LYS A 74 -1.69 15.66 26.71
N LYS A 75 -0.69 16.55 26.78
CA LYS A 75 -0.79 17.99 26.55
C LYS A 75 -0.20 18.50 25.23
N HIS A 76 0.53 17.70 24.46
CA HIS A 76 1.15 18.17 23.20
C HIS A 76 0.37 17.73 21.97
N THR A 77 -0.18 18.70 21.24
CA THR A 77 -0.59 18.52 19.85
C THR A 77 0.67 18.51 18.99
N PHE A 78 0.92 17.44 18.24
CA PHE A 78 2.03 17.39 17.30
C PHE A 78 1.75 18.36 16.16
N ASN A 79 2.76 19.15 15.78
CA ASN A 79 2.68 19.88 14.54
C ASN A 79 3.02 18.90 13.41
N PRO A 80 2.09 18.57 12.50
CA PRO A 80 2.38 17.63 11.40
C PRO A 80 3.36 18.21 10.38
N ILE A 81 3.64 19.52 10.40
CA ILE A 81 4.48 20.17 9.39
C ILE A 81 5.94 19.68 9.45
N PRO A 82 6.66 19.74 10.60
CA PRO A 82 8.00 19.15 10.71
C PRO A 82 8.05 17.66 10.37
N ILE A 83 7.04 16.89 10.80
CA ILE A 83 6.96 15.44 10.55
C ILE A 83 6.87 15.18 9.05
N ASN A 84 6.03 15.91 8.33
CA ASN A 84 5.88 15.78 6.87
C ASN A 84 7.17 16.14 6.12
N TYR A 85 7.93 17.14 6.57
CA TYR A 85 9.26 17.41 6.00
C TYR A 85 10.20 16.23 6.18
N ILE A 86 10.26 15.66 7.39
CA ILE A 86 11.10 14.51 7.70
C ILE A 86 10.74 13.32 6.82
N ILE A 87 9.43 13.01 6.70
CA ILE A 87 8.93 11.91 5.86
C ILE A 87 9.37 12.09 4.41
N ILE A 88 9.07 13.24 3.81
CA ILE A 88 9.35 13.44 2.37
C ILE A 88 10.86 13.46 2.11
N ILE A 89 11.65 14.11 2.96
CA ILE A 89 13.10 14.23 2.76
C ILE A 89 13.79 12.86 2.92
N ILE A 90 13.48 12.11 3.97
CA ILE A 90 14.11 10.80 4.18
C ILE A 90 13.64 9.80 3.11
N GLY A 91 12.37 9.85 2.71
CA GLY A 91 11.84 9.03 1.61
C GLY A 91 12.58 9.32 0.30
N MET A 92 12.69 10.61 -0.05
CA MET A 92 13.43 11.08 -1.22
C MET A 92 14.90 10.61 -1.19
N LEU A 93 15.60 10.79 -0.07
CA LEU A 93 16.99 10.34 0.07
C LEU A 93 17.11 8.81 -0.04
N SER A 94 16.16 8.07 0.51
CA SER A 94 16.15 6.60 0.45
C SER A 94 15.92 6.10 -0.99
N CYS A 95 15.02 6.73 -1.75
CA CYS A 95 14.87 6.45 -3.18
C CYS A 95 16.12 6.80 -3.98
N LEU A 96 16.80 7.92 -3.66
CA LEU A 96 18.07 8.26 -4.30
C LEU A 96 19.15 7.22 -4.01
N LEU A 97 19.25 6.75 -2.76
CA LEU A 97 20.18 5.70 -2.39
C LEU A 97 19.86 4.37 -3.09
N LEU A 98 18.57 4.04 -3.28
CA LEU A 98 18.16 2.86 -4.04
C LEU A 98 18.68 2.89 -5.47
N VAL A 99 18.80 4.03 -6.13
CA VAL A 99 19.38 4.14 -7.50
C VAL A 99 20.74 3.47 -7.59
N PHE A 100 21.58 3.66 -6.57
CA PHE A 100 22.97 3.19 -6.54
C PHE A 100 23.13 1.84 -5.84
N PHE A 101 22.37 1.60 -4.76
CA PHE A 101 22.64 0.52 -3.83
C PHE A 101 21.66 -0.66 -3.90
N TRP A 102 20.64 -0.64 -4.76
CA TRP A 102 19.64 -1.73 -4.81
C TRP A 102 20.23 -3.11 -5.15
N GLN A 103 21.37 -3.17 -5.85
CA GLN A 103 22.07 -4.43 -6.16
C GLN A 103 23.07 -4.86 -5.09
N TYR A 104 23.36 -4.01 -4.10
CA TYR A 104 24.40 -4.31 -3.12
C TYR A 104 23.93 -5.42 -2.19
N THR A 105 24.73 -6.48 -2.13
CA THR A 105 24.46 -7.67 -1.30
C THR A 105 25.53 -7.84 -0.23
N THR A 106 25.14 -8.37 0.91
CA THR A 106 26.07 -8.77 1.97
C THR A 106 25.83 -10.22 2.36
N ILE A 107 26.84 -10.85 2.97
CA ILE A 107 26.77 -12.24 3.39
C ILE A 107 26.41 -12.28 4.86
N ILE A 108 25.27 -12.89 5.19
CA ILE A 108 24.83 -13.16 6.57
C ILE A 108 24.69 -14.67 6.70
N ARG A 109 25.37 -15.28 7.69
CA ARG A 109 25.32 -16.73 7.96
C ARG A 109 25.53 -17.60 6.69
N ASN A 110 26.56 -17.28 5.90
CA ASN A 110 26.92 -17.94 4.63
C ASN A 110 25.87 -17.85 3.50
N GLN A 111 24.85 -17.01 3.63
CA GLN A 111 23.89 -16.72 2.55
C GLN A 111 23.99 -15.25 2.14
N LYS A 112 23.83 -14.97 0.85
CA LYS A 112 23.80 -13.60 0.33
C LYS A 112 22.39 -13.03 0.53
N TYR A 113 22.33 -11.78 0.97
CA TYR A 113 21.09 -11.03 1.11
C TYR A 113 21.23 -9.64 0.49
N SER A 114 20.13 -9.13 -0.08
CA SER A 114 19.96 -7.79 -0.63
C SER A 114 19.80 -6.75 0.48
N THR A 115 20.74 -6.74 1.43
CA THR A 115 20.61 -5.96 2.67
C THR A 115 20.42 -4.46 2.44
N ALA A 116 21.04 -3.89 1.41
CA ALA A 116 20.84 -2.48 1.08
C ALA A 116 19.37 -2.21 0.67
N LEU A 117 18.80 -3.03 -0.21
CA LEU A 117 17.40 -2.96 -0.62
C LEU A 117 16.46 -3.12 0.59
N LEU A 118 16.70 -4.13 1.43
CA LEU A 118 15.84 -4.43 2.58
C LEU A 118 15.88 -3.33 3.65
N ILE A 119 17.06 -2.77 3.95
CA ILE A 119 17.21 -1.68 4.92
C ILE A 119 16.57 -0.40 4.40
N LEU A 120 16.79 -0.05 3.13
CA LEU A 120 16.16 1.13 2.53
C LEU A 120 14.64 0.96 2.46
N ALA A 121 14.14 -0.22 2.09
CA ALA A 121 12.71 -0.54 2.13
C ALA A 121 12.13 -0.43 3.54
N PHE A 122 12.87 -0.78 4.58
CA PHE A 122 12.42 -0.61 5.97
C PHE A 122 12.26 0.87 6.35
N PHE A 123 13.23 1.73 5.99
CA PHE A 123 13.11 3.16 6.24
C PHE A 123 11.92 3.77 5.48
N LEU A 124 11.76 3.42 4.20
CA LEU A 124 10.59 3.84 3.41
C LEU A 124 9.28 3.40 4.08
N SER A 125 9.20 2.13 4.51
CA SER A 125 8.02 1.58 5.20
C SER A 125 7.68 2.31 6.50
N LEU A 126 8.68 2.67 7.31
CA LEU A 126 8.47 3.46 8.54
C LEU A 126 7.83 4.82 8.23
N LEU A 127 8.31 5.49 7.17
CA LEU A 127 7.82 6.81 6.78
C LEU A 127 6.43 6.73 6.17
N ASP A 128 6.16 5.71 5.36
CA ASP A 128 4.86 5.50 4.71
C ASP A 128 3.75 5.21 5.71
N CYS A 129 4.01 4.31 6.67
CA CYS A 129 3.07 4.06 7.75
C CYS A 129 2.85 5.32 8.62
N THR A 130 3.86 6.18 8.75
CA THR A 130 3.74 7.45 9.48
C THR A 130 2.98 8.50 8.68
N SER A 131 3.16 8.53 7.36
CA SER A 131 2.56 9.51 6.45
C SER A 131 1.04 9.42 6.47
N SER A 132 0.46 8.21 6.48
CA SER A 132 -0.99 8.02 6.57
C SER A 132 -1.61 8.67 7.81
N VAL A 133 -0.86 8.77 8.91
CA VAL A 133 -1.31 9.46 10.14
C VAL A 133 -1.05 10.97 10.04
N SER A 134 0.17 11.36 9.70
CA SER A 134 0.60 12.77 9.69
C SER A 134 -0.10 13.59 8.60
N PHE A 135 -0.34 13.01 7.43
CA PHE A 135 -1.05 13.66 6.31
C PHE A 135 -2.53 13.83 6.62
N ALA A 136 -3.16 12.86 7.29
CA ALA A 136 -4.52 12.98 7.78
C ALA A 136 -4.68 14.08 8.85
N GLU A 137 -3.68 14.28 9.73
CA GLU A 137 -3.65 15.43 10.64
C GLU A 137 -3.35 16.76 9.91
N TYR A 138 -2.50 16.74 8.86
CA TYR A 138 -2.14 17.93 8.10
C TYR A 138 -3.31 18.48 7.28
N ILE A 139 -4.09 17.63 6.61
CA ILE A 139 -5.22 18.08 5.76
C ILE A 139 -6.32 18.76 6.57
N GLN A 140 -6.46 18.45 7.86
CA GLN A 140 -7.41 19.10 8.76
C GLN A 140 -7.14 20.60 8.93
N LYS A 141 -5.93 21.08 8.62
CA LYS A 141 -5.61 22.51 8.60
C LYS A 141 -6.24 23.24 7.41
N PHE A 142 -6.84 22.55 6.45
CA PHE A 142 -7.48 23.11 5.26
C PHE A 142 -9.00 22.96 5.33
N ARG A 143 -9.73 23.75 4.54
CA ARG A 143 -11.20 23.61 4.41
C ARG A 143 -11.57 22.17 3.96
N LYS A 144 -12.73 21.68 4.42
CA LYS A 144 -13.21 20.30 4.22
C LYS A 144 -13.26 19.84 2.75
N GLU A 145 -13.42 20.76 1.81
CA GLU A 145 -13.48 20.47 0.38
C GLU A 145 -12.16 19.89 -0.16
N PHE A 146 -11.04 20.20 0.50
CA PHE A 146 -9.70 19.72 0.13
C PHE A 146 -9.37 18.32 0.64
N ILE A 147 -10.21 17.72 1.51
CA ILE A 147 -10.00 16.34 1.97
C ILE A 147 -9.95 15.35 0.79
N SER A 148 -10.69 15.63 -0.29
CA SER A 148 -10.64 14.82 -1.50
C SER A 148 -9.25 14.80 -2.18
N ALA A 149 -8.41 15.82 -1.97
CA ALA A 149 -7.05 15.86 -2.48
C ALA A 149 -6.15 14.79 -1.84
N LEU A 150 -6.40 14.44 -0.56
CA LEU A 150 -5.70 13.35 0.14
C LEU A 150 -5.98 12.01 -0.52
N PHE A 151 -7.26 11.68 -0.73
CA PHE A 151 -7.65 10.43 -1.37
C PHE A 151 -7.14 10.34 -2.81
N LEU A 152 -7.17 11.45 -3.55
CA LEU A 152 -6.60 11.49 -4.90
C LEU A 152 -5.09 11.24 -4.88
N GLY A 153 -4.35 11.90 -3.98
CA GLY A 153 -2.92 11.70 -3.83
C GLY A 153 -2.56 10.26 -3.45
N GLU A 154 -3.25 9.70 -2.44
CA GLU A 154 -3.10 8.29 -2.06
C GLU A 154 -3.39 7.34 -3.21
N SER A 155 -4.42 7.61 -4.02
CA SER A 155 -4.73 6.79 -5.19
C SER A 155 -3.58 6.81 -6.21
N LEU A 156 -2.99 7.97 -6.44
CA LEU A 156 -1.89 8.13 -7.40
C LEU A 156 -0.60 7.40 -6.97
N THR A 157 -0.43 7.09 -5.68
CA THR A 157 0.76 6.40 -5.15
C THR A 157 0.99 5.02 -5.76
N SER A 158 -0.09 4.33 -6.15
CA SER A 158 -0.01 3.04 -6.82
C SER A 158 -0.06 3.20 -8.34
N ILE A 159 -0.83 4.17 -8.83
CA ILE A 159 -1.07 4.35 -10.26
C ILE A 159 0.20 4.77 -10.99
N ILE A 160 0.91 5.79 -10.47
CA ILE A 160 2.07 6.35 -11.17
C ILE A 160 3.21 5.32 -11.25
N PRO A 161 3.62 4.64 -10.16
CA PRO A 161 4.65 3.60 -10.26
C PRO A 161 4.23 2.42 -11.15
N SER A 162 2.97 1.97 -11.08
CA SER A 162 2.47 0.94 -11.99
C SER A 162 2.55 1.37 -13.47
N LEU A 163 2.22 2.63 -13.79
CA LEU A 163 2.37 3.16 -15.15
C LEU A 163 3.84 3.22 -15.57
N LEU A 164 4.74 3.63 -14.67
CA LEU A 164 6.18 3.63 -14.93
C LEU A 164 6.69 2.22 -15.22
N ALA A 165 6.26 1.22 -14.44
CA ALA A 165 6.61 -0.17 -14.66
C ALA A 165 6.07 -0.69 -16.00
N ILE A 166 4.84 -0.29 -16.39
CA ILE A 166 4.28 -0.58 -17.73
C ILE A 166 5.15 0.01 -18.84
N VAL A 167 5.57 1.27 -18.69
CA VAL A 167 6.41 1.96 -19.68
C VAL A 167 7.79 1.30 -19.75
N GLN A 168 8.36 0.91 -18.61
CA GLN A 168 9.61 0.15 -18.51
C GLN A 168 9.51 -1.19 -19.25
N GLY A 169 8.36 -1.85 -19.15
CA GLY A 169 8.09 -3.13 -19.80
C GLY A 169 8.62 -4.30 -18.98
N ASN A 170 8.25 -5.51 -19.39
CA ASN A 170 8.69 -6.72 -18.72
C ASN A 170 10.10 -7.15 -19.21
N GLY A 171 11.02 -7.31 -18.28
CA GLY A 171 12.21 -8.12 -18.52
C GLY A 171 11.81 -9.59 -18.70
N GLN A 172 12.12 -10.21 -19.84
CA GLN A 172 11.65 -11.57 -20.16
C GLN A 172 12.74 -12.60 -19.88
N LEU A 173 12.36 -13.71 -19.26
CA LEU A 173 13.22 -14.87 -19.10
C LEU A 173 13.11 -15.73 -20.36
N HIS A 174 14.18 -15.76 -21.17
CA HIS A 174 14.30 -16.64 -22.34
C HIS A 174 15.19 -17.83 -22.02
N CYS A 175 14.65 -19.03 -22.22
CA CYS A 175 15.38 -20.28 -22.12
C CYS A 175 16.01 -20.58 -23.48
N ILE A 176 17.33 -20.75 -23.54
CA ILE A 176 18.00 -21.16 -24.78
C ILE A 176 17.93 -22.69 -24.89
N PRO A 177 17.25 -23.24 -25.91
CA PRO A 177 17.27 -24.69 -26.15
C PRO A 177 18.67 -25.15 -26.56
N SER A 178 19.11 -26.31 -26.08
CA SER A 178 20.33 -26.97 -26.55
C SER A 178 20.22 -27.29 -28.04
N ILE A 179 21.37 -27.29 -28.72
CA ILE A 179 21.52 -27.66 -30.13
C ILE A 179 20.97 -29.08 -30.42
N ASN A 180 20.91 -29.95 -29.41
CA ASN A 180 20.33 -31.30 -29.51
C ASN A 180 18.85 -31.41 -29.05
N GLY A 181 18.15 -30.29 -28.83
CA GLY A 181 16.69 -30.23 -28.66
C GLY A 181 16.12 -30.74 -27.34
N THR A 182 16.90 -31.40 -26.47
CA THR A 182 16.37 -32.05 -25.25
C THR A 182 16.75 -31.38 -23.92
N ASN A 183 17.84 -30.60 -23.87
CA ASN A 183 18.29 -29.91 -22.65
C ASN A 183 18.30 -28.39 -22.84
N ILE A 184 18.15 -27.60 -21.77
CA ILE A 184 18.29 -26.13 -21.82
C ILE A 184 19.73 -25.78 -21.45
N THR A 185 20.40 -24.98 -22.28
CA THR A 185 21.85 -24.67 -22.10
C THR A 185 22.11 -23.38 -21.33
N GLY A 186 21.09 -22.52 -21.18
CA GLY A 186 21.25 -21.27 -20.43
C GLY A 186 19.95 -20.48 -20.32
N ILE A 187 19.93 -19.62 -19.29
CA ILE A 187 18.85 -18.66 -19.03
C ILE A 187 19.36 -17.29 -19.45
N VAL A 188 18.67 -16.64 -20.37
CA VAL A 188 18.95 -15.26 -20.77
C VAL A 188 17.84 -14.35 -20.31
N TYR A 189 18.19 -13.39 -19.46
CA TYR A 189 17.29 -12.34 -19.02
C TYR A 189 17.32 -11.21 -20.05
N LYS A 190 16.24 -11.06 -20.82
CA LYS A 190 16.05 -9.89 -21.67
C LYS A 190 15.72 -8.71 -20.77
N THR A 191 16.50 -7.63 -20.87
CA THR A 191 16.34 -6.44 -20.05
C THR A 191 15.08 -5.67 -20.45
N ALA A 192 14.43 -5.05 -19.47
CA ALA A 192 13.39 -4.07 -19.71
C ALA A 192 13.94 -2.84 -20.49
N ARG A 193 13.05 -1.94 -20.96
CA ARG A 193 13.44 -0.79 -21.79
C ARG A 193 14.43 0.15 -21.09
N PHE A 194 14.36 0.22 -19.76
CA PHE A 194 15.33 0.90 -18.93
C PHE A 194 15.56 0.13 -17.62
N SER A 195 16.66 0.44 -16.93
CA SER A 195 17.08 -0.28 -15.73
C SER A 195 16.25 0.05 -14.50
N VAL A 196 16.25 -0.86 -13.52
CA VAL A 196 15.67 -0.65 -12.18
C VAL A 196 16.21 0.63 -11.52
N SER A 197 17.48 0.99 -11.74
CA SER A 197 18.06 2.24 -11.24
C SER A 197 17.37 3.48 -11.83
N ILE A 198 17.03 3.47 -13.12
CA ILE A 198 16.28 4.57 -13.76
C ILE A 198 14.85 4.62 -13.21
N TYR A 199 14.24 3.47 -12.95
CA TYR A 199 12.93 3.41 -12.30
C TYR A 199 12.95 4.06 -10.90
N PHE A 200 13.91 3.70 -10.05
CA PHE A 200 14.07 4.34 -8.74
C PHE A 200 14.41 5.83 -8.83
N LEU A 201 15.13 6.25 -9.88
CA LEU A 201 15.39 7.66 -10.14
C LEU A 201 14.09 8.40 -10.48
N CYS A 202 13.16 7.78 -11.23
CA CYS A 202 11.84 8.35 -11.46
C CYS A 202 11.06 8.52 -10.14
N LEU A 203 11.09 7.54 -9.23
CA LEU A 203 10.46 7.68 -7.91
C LEU A 203 11.09 8.80 -7.08
N PHE A 204 12.42 8.94 -7.11
CA PHE A 204 13.12 10.07 -6.48
C PHE A 204 12.61 11.43 -7.01
N PHE A 205 12.41 11.58 -8.31
CA PHE A 205 11.85 12.81 -8.88
C PHE A 205 10.40 13.04 -8.46
N LEU A 206 9.58 12.00 -8.35
CA LEU A 206 8.20 12.12 -7.83
C LEU A 206 8.21 12.67 -6.40
N LEU A 207 9.05 12.12 -5.53
CA LEU A 207 9.19 12.60 -4.14
C LEU A 207 9.78 14.01 -4.07
N THR A 208 10.67 14.37 -5.01
CA THR A 208 11.17 15.74 -5.14
C THR A 208 10.05 16.72 -5.49
N ILE A 209 9.15 16.35 -6.41
CA ILE A 209 7.97 17.15 -6.76
C ILE A 209 7.06 17.32 -5.53
N SER A 210 6.86 16.26 -4.74
CA SER A 210 6.11 16.34 -3.48
C SER A 210 6.77 17.29 -2.47
N LEU A 211 8.10 17.25 -2.34
CA LEU A 211 8.85 18.16 -1.46
C LEU A 211 8.70 19.62 -1.90
N ILE A 212 8.89 19.90 -3.20
CA ILE A 212 8.71 21.24 -3.76
C ILE A 212 7.28 21.71 -3.51
N SER A 213 6.29 20.84 -3.75
CA SER A 213 4.88 21.17 -3.52
C SER A 213 4.59 21.49 -2.05
N PHE A 214 5.22 20.75 -1.13
CA PHE A 214 5.09 21.00 0.31
C PHE A 214 5.73 22.33 0.71
N VAL A 215 6.93 22.62 0.22
CA VAL A 215 7.62 23.91 0.45
C VAL A 215 6.79 25.07 -0.08
N LEU A 216 6.27 24.96 -1.31
CA LEU A 216 5.40 25.98 -1.90
C LEU A 216 4.16 26.22 -1.05
N LEU A 217 3.51 25.16 -0.56
CA LEU A 217 2.34 25.29 0.34
C LEU A 217 2.68 25.99 1.66
N GLN A 218 3.89 25.82 2.20
CA GLN A 218 4.30 26.45 3.46
C GLN A 218 4.79 27.89 3.28
N TRP A 219 5.57 28.17 2.23
CA TRP A 219 6.33 29.42 2.10
C TRP A 219 5.64 30.44 1.20
N THR A 220 4.61 30.05 0.44
CA THR A 220 3.81 30.98 -0.37
C THR A 220 2.47 31.29 0.28
N GLN A 221 1.83 32.38 -0.16
CA GLN A 221 0.49 32.76 0.31
C GLN A 221 -0.64 32.04 -0.43
N VAL A 222 -0.32 31.10 -1.35
CA VAL A 222 -1.31 30.39 -2.19
C VAL A 222 -2.36 29.67 -1.33
N ALA A 223 -1.92 29.07 -0.23
CA ALA A 223 -2.79 28.33 0.69
C ALA A 223 -3.41 29.20 1.81
N ARG A 224 -3.24 30.53 1.80
CA ARG A 224 -3.64 31.38 2.93
C ARG A 224 -5.15 31.41 3.14
N THR A 225 -5.92 31.49 2.05
CA THR A 225 -7.40 31.55 2.08
C THR A 225 -8.03 30.18 2.27
N THR A 226 -7.30 29.12 1.97
CA THR A 226 -7.75 27.72 2.07
C THR A 226 -7.41 27.07 3.41
N ARG A 227 -6.41 27.60 4.13
CA ARG A 227 -6.14 27.21 5.52
C ARG A 227 -7.25 27.70 6.43
N GLN A 228 -7.72 26.82 7.31
CA GLN A 228 -8.64 27.21 8.37
C GLN A 228 -7.87 28.02 9.41
N ASN A 229 -8.34 29.24 9.69
CA ASN A 229 -7.94 29.92 10.92
C ASN A 229 -8.60 29.17 12.09
N VAL A 230 -7.85 28.24 12.70
CA VAL A 230 -8.29 27.50 13.90
C VAL A 230 -8.60 28.45 15.09
N SER A 231 -8.35 29.76 14.97
CA SER A 231 -8.48 30.74 16.05
C SER A 231 -9.77 31.58 16.11
N LYS A 232 -10.79 31.43 15.23
CA LYS A 232 -12.09 32.12 15.40
C LYS A 232 -13.29 31.33 14.87
N MET A 233 -13.52 30.15 15.42
CA MET A 233 -14.87 29.56 15.45
C MET A 233 -15.23 29.18 16.89
N SER A 234 -15.03 30.12 17.82
CA SER A 234 -15.95 30.24 18.95
C SER A 234 -17.22 30.84 18.37
N PHE A 235 -18.15 29.98 17.95
CA PHE A 235 -19.53 30.41 17.79
C PHE A 235 -19.91 30.98 19.17
N LYS A 236 -20.10 32.30 19.28
CA LYS A 236 -20.86 32.85 20.41
C LYS A 236 -22.27 32.33 20.17
N LEU A 237 -22.52 31.11 20.63
CA LEU A 237 -23.85 30.56 20.72
C LEU A 237 -24.57 31.46 21.71
N THR A 238 -25.53 32.23 21.22
CA THR A 238 -26.54 32.84 22.06
C THR A 238 -27.37 31.72 22.69
N GLU A 239 -27.90 31.90 23.90
CA GLU A 239 -28.66 30.84 24.61
C GLU A 239 -29.78 30.23 23.75
N ASN A 240 -30.40 31.03 22.88
CA ASN A 240 -31.41 30.58 21.92
C ASN A 240 -30.88 29.61 20.86
N ASP A 241 -29.61 29.73 20.43
CA ASP A 241 -29.01 28.81 19.46
C ASP A 241 -28.70 27.45 20.11
N ILE A 242 -28.38 27.44 21.41
CA ILE A 242 -28.17 26.21 22.19
C ILE A 242 -29.49 25.45 22.33
N GLU A 243 -30.59 26.16 22.58
CA GLU A 243 -31.93 25.56 22.66
C GLU A 243 -32.41 25.04 21.30
N THR A 244 -32.12 25.76 20.22
CA THR A 244 -32.42 25.32 18.84
C THR A 244 -31.55 24.12 18.43
N ILE A 245 -30.27 24.08 18.84
CA ILE A 245 -29.39 22.94 18.62
C ILE A 245 -29.82 21.75 19.49
N ASN A 246 -30.24 21.95 20.73
CA ASN A 246 -30.72 20.88 21.61
C ASN A 246 -32.03 20.28 21.08
N THR A 247 -32.95 21.09 20.59
CA THR A 247 -34.18 20.61 19.95
C THR A 247 -33.92 19.91 18.61
N LEU A 248 -32.94 20.37 17.81
CA LEU A 248 -32.47 19.67 16.61
C LEU A 248 -31.70 18.37 16.92
N ILE A 249 -30.94 18.33 18.03
CA ILE A 249 -30.29 17.12 18.54
C ILE A 249 -31.35 16.14 19.03
N GLU A 250 -32.35 16.60 19.79
CA GLU A 250 -33.47 15.78 20.28
C GLU A 250 -34.30 15.21 19.12
N GLN A 251 -34.63 16.02 18.11
CA GLN A 251 -35.33 15.55 16.90
C GLN A 251 -34.48 14.60 16.05
N LYS A 252 -33.15 14.76 16.03
CA LYS A 252 -32.24 13.86 15.30
C LYS A 252 -31.96 12.57 16.06
N THR A 253 -31.97 12.59 17.39
CA THR A 253 -31.90 11.36 18.22
C THR A 253 -33.15 10.51 18.14
N ILE A 254 -34.32 11.08 17.85
CA ILE A 254 -35.58 10.32 17.70
C ILE A 254 -35.69 9.66 16.30
N SER A 255 -34.95 10.14 15.30
CA SER A 255 -35.01 9.64 13.91
C SER A 255 -33.80 8.83 13.44
N SER A 256 -32.72 8.77 14.22
CA SER A 256 -31.68 7.77 14.02
C SER A 256 -32.08 6.49 14.77
N GLU A 257 -32.47 5.44 14.05
CA GLU A 257 -32.38 4.08 14.59
C GLU A 257 -30.92 3.84 15.03
N THR A 258 -30.62 4.11 16.29
CA THR A 258 -29.32 3.81 16.87
C THR A 258 -29.24 2.31 17.00
N PHE A 259 -28.65 1.66 15.98
CA PHE A 259 -28.25 0.27 16.05
C PHE A 259 -27.36 0.10 17.30
N HIS A 260 -27.93 -0.42 18.40
CA HIS A 260 -27.20 -0.71 19.62
C HIS A 260 -26.28 -1.90 19.36
N LEU A 261 -25.10 -1.61 18.82
CA LEU A 261 -24.06 -2.60 18.61
C LEU A 261 -23.65 -3.16 19.97
N THR A 262 -23.73 -4.49 20.16
CA THR A 262 -23.29 -5.08 21.43
C THR A 262 -21.75 -5.08 21.52
N LYS A 263 -21.20 -5.16 22.75
CA LYS A 263 -19.75 -5.30 22.94
C LYS A 263 -19.18 -6.51 22.18
N THR A 264 -19.95 -7.59 22.09
CA THR A 264 -19.60 -8.80 21.32
C THR A 264 -19.57 -8.52 19.83
N SER A 265 -20.59 -7.86 19.28
CA SER A 265 -20.61 -7.44 17.87
C SER A 265 -19.45 -6.52 17.53
N TYR A 266 -19.08 -5.61 18.43
CA TYR A 266 -17.91 -4.74 18.29
C TYR A 266 -16.60 -5.53 18.21
N LEU A 267 -16.39 -6.50 19.11
CA LEU A 267 -15.20 -7.36 19.09
C LEU A 267 -15.14 -8.24 17.84
N ILE A 268 -16.27 -8.78 17.38
CA ILE A 268 -16.37 -9.55 16.13
C ILE A 268 -15.99 -8.68 14.93
N LEU A 269 -16.44 -7.42 14.88
CA LEU A 269 -16.09 -6.50 13.82
C LEU A 269 -14.60 -6.14 13.82
N LEU A 270 -13.98 -5.94 15.00
CA LEU A 270 -12.54 -5.73 15.12
C LEU A 270 -11.74 -6.97 14.69
N PHE A 271 -12.19 -8.17 15.06
CA PHE A 271 -11.58 -9.42 14.60
C PHE A 271 -11.72 -9.57 13.08
N GLY A 272 -12.90 -9.31 12.52
CA GLY A 272 -13.11 -9.32 11.07
C GLY A 272 -12.21 -8.32 10.33
N CYS A 273 -11.96 -7.15 10.94
CA CYS A 273 -11.01 -6.17 10.43
C CYS A 273 -9.57 -6.69 10.41
N ALA A 274 -9.10 -7.29 11.52
CA ALA A 274 -7.78 -7.90 11.59
C ALA A 274 -7.63 -9.07 10.62
N TYR A 275 -8.66 -9.92 10.51
CA TYR A 275 -8.68 -11.07 9.62
C TYR A 275 -8.61 -10.66 8.15
N THR A 276 -9.46 -9.73 7.72
CA THR A 276 -9.46 -9.22 6.33
C THR A 276 -8.14 -8.54 5.99
N SER A 277 -7.54 -7.80 6.93
CA SER A 277 -6.25 -7.13 6.73
C SER A 277 -5.08 -8.13 6.71
N SER A 278 -5.15 -9.18 7.52
CA SER A 278 -4.19 -10.30 7.51
C SER A 278 -4.13 -10.97 6.16
N ILE A 279 -5.28 -11.23 5.55
CA ILE A 279 -5.36 -11.77 4.20
C ILE A 279 -4.74 -10.76 3.21
N LEU A 280 -5.30 -9.56 3.11
CA LEU A 280 -4.95 -8.60 2.06
C LEU A 280 -3.49 -8.15 2.08
N PHE A 281 -2.99 -7.73 3.25
CA PHE A 281 -1.71 -7.05 3.38
C PHE A 281 -0.63 -7.90 4.03
N GLY A 282 -1.01 -8.97 4.71
CA GLY A 282 -0.06 -9.93 5.27
C GLY A 282 0.21 -11.09 4.32
N ILE A 283 -0.79 -11.95 4.16
CA ILE A 283 -0.67 -13.23 3.45
C ILE A 283 -0.47 -13.00 1.96
N LEU A 284 -1.42 -12.33 1.30
CA LEU A 284 -1.48 -12.23 -0.15
C LEU A 284 -0.27 -11.51 -0.73
N LEU A 285 0.14 -10.41 -0.08
CA LEU A 285 1.33 -9.67 -0.48
C LEU A 285 2.61 -10.53 -0.37
N SER A 286 2.71 -11.35 0.68
CA SER A 286 3.88 -12.20 0.94
C SER A 286 3.99 -13.40 0.00
N ILE A 287 2.87 -14.08 -0.30
CA ILE A 287 2.87 -15.25 -1.19
C ILE A 287 2.85 -14.88 -2.67
N SER A 288 2.51 -13.63 -3.01
CA SER A 288 3.28 -12.86 -3.99
C SER A 288 3.83 -13.62 -5.20
N THR A 289 5.13 -13.74 -5.12
CA THR A 289 5.99 -14.36 -6.09
C THR A 289 5.72 -15.85 -6.26
N TYR A 290 5.38 -16.58 -5.20
CA TYR A 290 5.17 -18.03 -5.23
C TYR A 290 3.94 -18.47 -6.00
N VAL A 291 2.88 -17.66 -6.01
CA VAL A 291 1.66 -18.04 -6.70
C VAL A 291 1.67 -17.61 -8.16
N LEU A 292 2.22 -16.44 -8.47
CA LEU A 292 2.12 -15.89 -9.82
C LEU A 292 3.26 -16.33 -10.74
N MET A 293 4.49 -16.48 -10.23
CA MET A 293 5.64 -16.88 -11.05
C MET A 293 5.50 -18.24 -11.75
N PRO A 294 4.89 -19.29 -11.15
CA PRO A 294 4.68 -20.57 -11.82
C PRO A 294 3.86 -20.48 -13.12
N TYR A 295 3.01 -19.46 -13.25
CA TYR A 295 2.20 -19.24 -14.45
C TYR A 295 2.96 -18.54 -15.58
N GLY A 296 4.17 -18.04 -15.28
CA GLY A 296 5.02 -17.32 -16.20
C GLY A 296 5.25 -15.88 -15.77
N HIS A 297 6.41 -15.36 -16.15
CA HIS A 297 6.87 -14.01 -15.75
C HIS A 297 5.89 -12.89 -16.16
N GLN A 298 5.22 -13.02 -17.32
CA GLN A 298 4.25 -12.02 -17.76
C GLN A 298 3.02 -11.93 -16.82
N ILE A 299 2.56 -13.06 -16.29
CA ILE A 299 1.42 -13.09 -15.37
C ILE A 299 1.83 -12.51 -14.01
N PHE A 300 3.05 -12.79 -13.55
CA PHE A 300 3.58 -12.12 -12.37
C PHE A 300 3.72 -10.62 -12.57
N TYR A 301 4.26 -10.17 -13.70
CA TYR A 301 4.40 -8.76 -14.04
C TYR A 301 3.04 -8.03 -14.02
N PHE A 302 2.05 -8.52 -14.78
CA PHE A 302 0.73 -7.88 -14.80
C PHE A 302 -0.01 -8.03 -13.48
N GLY A 303 0.10 -9.18 -12.81
CA GLY A 303 -0.53 -9.43 -11.52
C GLY A 303 0.00 -8.53 -10.42
N THR A 304 1.29 -8.18 -10.46
CA THR A 304 1.92 -7.27 -9.49
C THR A 304 1.65 -5.80 -9.83
N ILE A 305 1.71 -5.39 -11.10
CA ILE A 305 1.40 -4.02 -11.52
C ILE A 305 -0.07 -3.68 -11.30
N LEU A 306 -0.96 -4.63 -11.59
CA LEU A 306 -2.39 -4.53 -11.35
C LEU A 306 -2.75 -4.96 -9.91
N SER A 307 -1.79 -5.38 -9.08
CA SER A 307 -2.05 -5.86 -7.71
C SER A 307 -2.81 -4.87 -6.84
N PRO A 308 -2.51 -3.56 -6.86
CA PRO A 308 -3.27 -2.58 -6.07
C PRO A 308 -4.72 -2.44 -6.55
N TRP A 309 -5.03 -3.00 -7.72
CA TRP A 309 -6.34 -2.99 -8.36
C TRP A 309 -7.12 -4.30 -8.20
N MET A 310 -6.50 -5.42 -7.78
CA MET A 310 -7.00 -6.73 -8.22
C MET A 310 -7.00 -7.92 -7.27
N LEU A 311 -6.44 -7.91 -6.06
CA LEU A 311 -5.95 -9.19 -5.53
C LEU A 311 -6.61 -9.77 -4.28
N THR A 312 -7.61 -10.63 -4.50
CA THR A 312 -8.12 -11.55 -3.46
C THR A 312 -8.38 -12.97 -3.96
N LEU A 313 -8.82 -13.19 -5.21
CA LEU A 313 -9.11 -14.55 -5.73
C LEU A 313 -8.01 -15.18 -6.59
N THR A 314 -7.14 -14.40 -7.25
CA THR A 314 -5.99 -14.93 -8.03
C THR A 314 -5.13 -15.86 -7.18
N TRP A 315 -5.02 -15.54 -5.89
CA TRP A 315 -4.26 -16.27 -4.89
C TRP A 315 -4.89 -17.60 -4.50
N ILE A 316 -6.22 -17.66 -4.34
CA ILE A 316 -6.95 -18.89 -3.97
C ILE A 316 -6.89 -19.90 -5.12
N PHE A 317 -7.14 -19.48 -6.36
CA PHE A 317 -7.00 -20.36 -7.54
C PHE A 317 -5.55 -20.80 -7.77
N GLY A 318 -4.62 -19.90 -7.49
CA GLY A 318 -3.19 -20.18 -7.58
C GLY A 318 -2.68 -21.21 -6.57
N ILE A 319 -3.30 -21.30 -5.38
CA ILE A 319 -3.05 -22.35 -4.38
C ILE A 319 -3.71 -23.68 -4.78
N ILE A 320 -4.90 -23.63 -5.40
CA ILE A 320 -5.66 -24.83 -5.79
C ILE A 320 -5.03 -25.55 -6.99
N LYS A 321 -4.43 -24.82 -7.93
CA LYS A 321 -3.89 -25.44 -9.16
C LYS A 321 -2.67 -26.36 -8.96
N PRO A 322 -1.66 -26.10 -8.11
CA PRO A 322 -0.60 -27.07 -7.84
C PRO A 322 -1.12 -28.33 -7.12
N VAL A 323 -2.28 -28.25 -6.47
CA VAL A 323 -2.98 -29.42 -5.89
C VAL A 323 -3.73 -30.21 -6.98
N ILE A 324 -4.30 -29.54 -8.00
CA ILE A 324 -5.03 -30.16 -9.11
C ILE A 324 -4.11 -30.60 -10.27
N SER A 325 -2.96 -29.95 -10.50
CA SER A 325 -2.02 -30.33 -11.56
C SER A 325 -1.32 -31.66 -11.30
N LYS A 326 -1.43 -32.20 -10.09
CA LYS A 326 -1.14 -33.62 -9.80
C LYS A 326 -2.16 -34.60 -10.43
N LEU A 327 -3.26 -34.10 -11.00
CA LEU A 327 -4.38 -34.91 -11.51
C LEU A 327 -4.65 -34.74 -13.01
N ARG A 328 -4.16 -33.69 -13.70
CA ARG A 328 -4.36 -33.55 -15.17
C ARG A 328 -3.53 -32.44 -15.84
N SER A 329 -3.10 -32.72 -17.08
CA SER A 329 -2.47 -31.78 -18.02
C SER A 329 -3.48 -30.80 -18.65
N PRO A 330 -3.41 -29.47 -18.40
CA PRO A 330 -4.39 -28.51 -18.94
C PRO A 330 -4.16 -28.18 -20.41
N SER A 331 -5.25 -27.98 -21.16
CA SER A 331 -5.21 -27.59 -22.58
C SER A 331 -4.88 -26.10 -22.78
N GLN A 332 -4.41 -25.73 -23.97
CA GLN A 332 -4.07 -24.34 -24.35
C GLN A 332 -5.27 -23.37 -24.24
N ALA A 333 -6.50 -23.85 -24.44
CA ALA A 333 -7.74 -23.08 -24.33
C ALA A 333 -8.12 -22.78 -22.87
N ASP A 334 -7.76 -23.66 -21.94
CA ASP A 334 -7.99 -23.46 -20.50
C ASP A 334 -7.07 -22.38 -19.93
N LYS A 335 -5.87 -22.20 -20.50
CA LYS A 335 -4.94 -21.11 -20.15
C LYS A 335 -5.57 -19.73 -20.45
N ILE A 336 -6.20 -19.56 -21.62
CA ILE A 336 -6.79 -18.27 -22.03
C ILE A 336 -8.05 -17.94 -21.21
N LYS A 337 -8.93 -18.92 -20.98
CA LYS A 337 -10.14 -18.71 -20.16
C LYS A 337 -9.82 -18.40 -18.69
N CYS A 338 -8.81 -19.06 -18.12
CA CYS A 338 -8.37 -18.82 -16.75
C CYS A 338 -7.74 -17.41 -16.60
N ASN A 339 -6.99 -16.96 -17.60
CA ASN A 339 -6.38 -15.62 -17.61
C ASN A 339 -7.43 -14.50 -17.62
N ILE A 340 -8.51 -14.65 -18.40
CA ILE A 340 -9.60 -13.67 -18.45
C ILE A 340 -10.42 -13.68 -17.15
N LEU A 341 -10.64 -14.87 -16.56
CA LEU A 341 -11.32 -15.03 -15.28
C LEU A 341 -10.56 -14.30 -14.16
N ILE A 342 -9.23 -14.46 -14.12
CA ILE A 342 -8.34 -13.77 -13.16
C ILE A 342 -8.41 -12.25 -13.37
N LEU A 343 -8.46 -11.76 -14.60
CA LEU A 343 -8.46 -10.34 -14.92
C LEU A 343 -9.80 -9.61 -14.63
N ILE A 344 -10.90 -10.34 -14.46
CA ILE A 344 -12.25 -9.75 -14.31
C ILE A 344 -12.89 -10.04 -12.94
N ILE A 345 -12.67 -11.22 -12.36
CA ILE A 345 -13.28 -11.62 -11.07
C ILE A 345 -12.44 -11.23 -9.85
N CYS A 346 -11.15 -10.96 -10.03
CA CYS A 346 -10.28 -10.60 -8.92
C CYS A 346 -10.38 -9.12 -8.46
N PRO A 347 -10.62 -8.11 -9.34
CA PRO A 347 -10.90 -6.74 -8.91
C PRO A 347 -12.20 -6.64 -8.10
N THR A 348 -13.23 -7.41 -8.46
CA THR A 348 -14.55 -7.34 -7.82
C THR A 348 -14.51 -7.81 -6.37
N LEU A 349 -13.71 -8.83 -6.03
CA LEU A 349 -13.56 -9.27 -4.65
C LEU A 349 -12.64 -8.34 -3.82
N TYR A 350 -11.65 -7.67 -4.41
CA TYR A 350 -10.90 -6.61 -3.69
C TYR A 350 -11.81 -5.44 -3.33
N VAL A 351 -12.62 -4.98 -4.29
CA VAL A 351 -13.66 -3.98 -4.03
C VAL A 351 -14.61 -4.49 -2.94
N LEU A 352 -14.98 -5.77 -2.93
CA LEU A 352 -15.84 -6.34 -1.90
C LEU A 352 -15.19 -6.36 -0.50
N LEU A 353 -13.95 -6.84 -0.36
CA LEU A 353 -13.25 -6.87 0.94
C LEU A 353 -12.89 -5.46 1.42
N GLY A 354 -12.53 -4.56 0.51
CA GLY A 354 -12.32 -3.14 0.80
C GLY A 354 -13.62 -2.46 1.25
N TYR A 355 -14.74 -2.76 0.57
CA TYR A 355 -16.07 -2.28 0.94
C TYR A 355 -16.52 -2.84 2.29
N LEU A 356 -16.28 -4.12 2.56
CA LEU A 356 -16.54 -4.74 3.87
C LEU A 356 -15.76 -4.01 4.97
N ARG A 357 -14.48 -3.68 4.74
CA ARG A 357 -13.66 -2.91 5.67
C ARG A 357 -14.18 -1.49 5.89
N LEU A 358 -14.75 -0.86 4.86
CA LEU A 358 -15.39 0.45 4.95
C LEU A 358 -16.68 0.39 5.77
N ILE A 359 -17.50 -0.65 5.57
CA ILE A 359 -18.68 -0.91 6.40
C ILE A 359 -18.28 -1.12 7.86
N ILE A 360 -17.29 -1.98 8.12
CA ILE A 360 -16.77 -2.24 9.47
C ILE A 360 -16.28 -0.94 10.12
N ALA A 361 -15.53 -0.11 9.38
CA ALA A 361 -15.03 1.18 9.87
C ALA A 361 -16.19 2.11 10.28
N ASN A 362 -17.26 2.18 9.48
CA ASN A 362 -18.43 3.00 9.80
C ASN A 362 -19.14 2.53 11.09
N TYR A 363 -19.33 1.22 11.27
CA TYR A 363 -19.94 0.69 12.49
C TYR A 363 -19.06 0.90 13.73
N VAL A 364 -17.75 0.64 13.60
CA VAL A 364 -16.78 0.81 14.69
C VAL A 364 -16.64 2.29 15.10
N ARG A 365 -16.69 3.22 14.14
CA ARG A 365 -16.69 4.67 14.38
C ARG A 365 -17.90 5.13 15.19
N ASN A 366 -19.08 4.61 14.89
CA ASN A 366 -20.32 5.03 15.54
C ASN A 366 -20.47 4.44 16.95
N TYR A 367 -19.80 3.32 17.25
CA TYR A 367 -19.90 2.66 18.56
C TYR A 367 -19.01 3.28 19.64
N SER A 368 -17.81 3.75 19.30
CA SER A 368 -16.83 4.24 20.28
C SER A 368 -16.12 5.50 19.80
N SER A 369 -15.91 6.46 20.71
CA SER A 369 -15.10 7.66 20.46
C SER A 369 -13.67 7.33 20.03
N ASN A 370 -13.14 6.20 20.50
CA ASN A 370 -11.83 5.67 20.11
C ASN A 370 -11.94 4.51 19.09
N GLY A 371 -13.11 4.30 18.48
CA GLY A 371 -13.36 3.17 17.59
C GLY A 371 -12.43 3.14 16.39
N MET A 372 -12.25 4.27 15.70
CA MET A 372 -11.35 4.37 14.55
C MET A 372 -9.88 4.12 14.88
N PHE A 373 -9.46 4.44 16.11
CA PHE A 373 -8.13 4.12 16.59
C PHE A 373 -7.94 2.60 16.69
N TRP A 374 -8.85 1.90 17.36
CA TRP A 374 -8.81 0.44 17.50
C TRP A 374 -8.99 -0.29 16.18
N TYR A 375 -9.78 0.25 15.26
CA TYR A 375 -9.86 -0.23 13.87
C TYR A 375 -8.47 -0.20 13.22
N GLY A 376 -7.78 0.95 13.24
CA GLY A 376 -6.44 1.09 12.67
C GLY A 376 -5.42 0.13 13.29
N VAL A 377 -5.42 -0.01 14.62
CA VAL A 377 -4.57 -0.98 15.34
C VAL A 377 -4.81 -2.42 14.84
N ASN A 378 -6.07 -2.82 14.71
CA ASN A 378 -6.42 -4.18 14.26
C ASN A 378 -6.06 -4.42 12.78
N VAL A 379 -6.18 -3.41 11.91
CA VAL A 379 -5.69 -3.50 10.51
C VAL A 379 -4.20 -3.86 10.49
N GLN A 380 -3.39 -3.11 11.24
CA GLN A 380 -1.93 -3.28 11.23
C GLN A 380 -1.48 -4.57 11.92
N LEU A 381 -2.11 -4.91 13.05
CA LEU A 381 -1.86 -6.20 13.71
C LEU A 381 -2.21 -7.38 12.80
N GLY A 382 -3.36 -7.32 12.13
CA GLY A 382 -3.78 -8.34 11.18
C GLY A 382 -2.73 -8.55 10.09
N ALA A 383 -2.33 -7.47 9.41
CA ALA A 383 -1.35 -7.51 8.34
C ALA A 383 0.02 -8.06 8.81
N LEU A 384 0.50 -7.61 9.97
CA LEU A 384 1.73 -8.12 10.58
C LEU A 384 1.64 -9.62 10.89
N ILE A 385 0.57 -10.08 11.54
CA ILE A 385 0.36 -11.50 11.85
C ILE A 385 0.38 -12.34 10.56
N GLY A 386 -0.35 -11.90 9.52
CA GLY A 386 -0.37 -12.60 8.24
C GLY A 386 1.01 -12.71 7.59
N SER A 387 1.80 -11.62 7.61
CA SER A 387 3.16 -11.61 7.06
C SER A 387 4.13 -12.50 7.85
N ILE A 388 4.07 -12.50 9.19
CA ILE A 388 4.90 -13.35 10.05
C ILE A 388 4.59 -14.83 9.82
N ILE A 389 3.30 -15.19 9.75
CA ILE A 389 2.87 -16.57 9.48
C ILE A 389 3.45 -17.03 8.15
N ILE A 390 3.25 -16.28 7.07
CA ILE A 390 3.77 -16.68 5.75
C ILE A 390 5.29 -16.70 5.72
N TYR A 391 5.95 -15.72 6.33
CA TYR A 391 7.41 -15.70 6.42
C TYR A 391 7.95 -16.99 7.06
N HIS A 392 7.37 -17.42 8.19
CA HIS A 392 7.79 -18.68 8.83
C HIS A 392 7.43 -19.91 7.99
N LEU A 393 6.27 -19.94 7.33
CA LEU A 393 5.89 -21.04 6.44
C LEU A 393 6.89 -21.19 5.27
N ILE A 394 7.41 -20.08 4.75
CA ILE A 394 8.41 -20.07 3.67
C ILE A 394 9.81 -20.38 4.21
N GLU A 395 10.27 -19.65 5.23
CA GLU A 395 11.67 -19.65 5.66
C GLU A 395 11.99 -20.79 6.63
N THR A 396 11.11 -21.04 7.60
CA THR A 396 11.34 -22.04 8.64
C THR A 396 10.83 -23.41 8.22
N PHE A 397 9.63 -23.47 7.66
CA PHE A 397 8.99 -24.74 7.30
C PHE A 397 9.23 -25.17 5.85
N SER A 398 9.79 -24.29 5.00
CA SER A 398 10.04 -24.56 3.57
C SER A 398 8.81 -25.12 2.85
N LEU A 399 7.60 -24.69 3.19
CA LEU A 399 6.37 -25.26 2.61
C LEU A 399 6.11 -24.79 1.17
N LEU A 400 6.73 -23.67 0.78
CA LEU A 400 6.66 -23.10 -0.57
C LEU A 400 8.04 -23.14 -1.22
N TYR A 401 8.13 -23.83 -2.35
CA TYR A 401 9.38 -24.00 -3.10
C TYR A 401 9.36 -23.17 -4.38
N GLN A 402 10.53 -22.66 -4.74
CA GLN A 402 10.76 -22.05 -6.05
C GLN A 402 10.82 -23.14 -7.11
N THR A 403 10.08 -22.98 -8.21
CA THR A 403 10.21 -23.89 -9.36
C THR A 403 11.50 -23.61 -10.11
N ILE A 404 12.14 -24.65 -10.64
CA ILE A 404 13.35 -24.50 -11.45
C ILE A 404 12.98 -23.69 -12.72
N PRO A 405 13.59 -22.52 -12.95
CA PRO A 405 13.31 -21.75 -14.16
C PRO A 405 13.69 -22.56 -15.40
N CYS A 406 12.84 -22.53 -16.41
CA CYS A 406 12.96 -23.30 -17.65
C CYS A 406 12.74 -24.81 -17.55
N GLU A 407 12.55 -25.41 -16.38
CA GLU A 407 11.96 -26.76 -16.36
C GLU A 407 10.55 -26.63 -16.91
N GLN A 408 10.28 -27.30 -18.04
CA GLN A 408 8.91 -27.45 -18.49
C GLN A 408 8.16 -28.09 -17.32
N ILE A 409 7.26 -27.34 -16.70
CA ILE A 409 6.10 -27.97 -16.08
C ILE A 409 5.40 -28.62 -17.26
N ILE A 410 5.80 -29.87 -17.55
CA ILE A 410 5.00 -30.79 -18.34
C ILE A 410 3.71 -30.87 -17.53
N CYS A 411 2.75 -30.09 -18.00
CA CYS A 411 1.39 -30.14 -17.55
C CYS A 411 0.91 -31.58 -17.67
#